data_AF-A0A3B9EA50-F1
#
_entry.id   AF-A0A3B9EA50-F1
#
_cell.length_a   1.000
_cell.length_b   1.000
_cell.length_c   1.000
_cell.angle_alpha   90.00
_cell.angle_beta   90.00
_cell.angle_gamma   90.00
#
_symmetry.space_group_name_H-M   'P 1'
#
loop_
_entity.id
_entity.type
_entity.pdbx_description
1 polymer ?
#
loop_
_entity_poly.entity_id
_entity_poly.type
_entity_poly.pdbx_seq_one_letter_code
_entity_poly.pdbx_strand_id
1 'polypeptide(L)' 'MLKVNGQDHPWHPGLTVALLLKEKNYIFHAIIVRVNDKYVPGEDYDKTAVNQGDDVQAIHLITGG' A
#
# COMPACT_ATOMS: atom_id res chain seq x y z
N MET A 1 -12.09 -8.26 1.72
CA MET A 1 -10.84 -8.25 2.50
C MET A 1 -9.68 -8.21 1.53
N LEU A 2 -8.61 -7.52 1.88
CA LEU A 2 -7.36 -7.46 1.11
C LEU A 2 -6.20 -7.80 2.05
N LYS A 3 -5.01 -8.09 1.51
CA LYS A 3 -3.82 -8.33 2.32
C LYS A 3 -2.89 -7.14 2.27
N VAL A 4 -2.38 -6.73 3.44
CA VAL A 4 -1.38 -5.66 3.57
C VAL A 4 -0.21 -6.20 4.36
N ASN A 5 0.96 -6.34 3.76
CA ASN A 5 2.14 -6.91 4.42
C ASN A 5 1.85 -8.28 5.08
N GLY A 6 1.02 -9.11 4.42
CA GLY A 6 0.61 -10.41 4.94
C GLY A 6 -0.48 -10.38 6.02
N GLN A 7 -0.97 -9.21 6.42
CA GLN A 7 -2.09 -9.06 7.36
C GLN A 7 -3.40 -8.78 6.63
N ASP A 8 -4.49 -9.39 7.10
CA ASP A 8 -5.83 -9.09 6.60
C ASP A 8 -6.24 -7.65 6.94
N HIS A 9 -6.75 -6.93 5.94
CA HIS A 9 -7.29 -5.58 6.09
C HIS A 9 -8.69 -5.50 5.46
N PRO A 10 -9.66 -4.84 6.12
CA PRO A 10 -10.96 -4.61 5.53
C PRO A 10 -10.81 -3.78 4.24
N TRP A 11 -11.44 -4.27 3.18
CA TRP A 11 -11.51 -3.55 1.91
C TRP A 11 -12.84 -2.79 1.86
N HIS A 12 -12.81 -1.57 1.31
CA HIS A 12 -14.01 -0.81 1.02
C HIS A 12 -13.93 -0.20 -0.40
N PRO A 13 -15.09 0.05 -1.05
CA PRO A 13 -15.10 0.73 -2.34
C PRO A 13 -14.47 2.13 -2.25
N GLY A 14 -13.67 2.49 -3.26
CA GLY A 14 -12.93 3.76 -3.30
C GLY A 14 -11.60 3.75 -2.55
N LEU A 15 -11.17 2.61 -2.00
CA LEU A 15 -9.87 2.48 -1.36
C LEU A 15 -8.73 2.57 -2.41
N THR A 16 -7.80 3.48 -2.17
CA THR A 16 -6.57 3.65 -2.96
C THR A 16 -5.35 3.29 -2.13
N VAL A 17 -4.20 3.13 -2.78
CA VAL A 17 -2.92 2.94 -2.08
C VAL A 17 -2.64 4.10 -1.12
N ALA A 18 -2.90 5.35 -1.53
CA ALA A 18 -2.73 6.52 -0.69
C ALA A 18 -3.61 6.48 0.58
N LEU A 19 -4.89 6.14 0.44
CA LEU A 19 -5.80 5.99 1.58
C LEU A 19 -5.36 4.86 2.51
N LEU A 20 -4.96 3.72 1.95
CA LEU A 20 -4.48 2.58 2.71
C LEU A 20 -3.25 2.93 3.57
N LEU A 21 -2.27 3.61 2.98
CA LEU A 21 -1.08 4.08 3.70
C LEU A 21 -1.45 5.07 4.82
N LYS A 22 -2.40 5.97 4.54
CA LYS A 22 -2.91 6.94 5.51
C LYS A 22 -3.61 6.26 6.68
N GLU A 23 -4.43 5.24 6.43
CA GLU A 23 -5.09 4.43 7.46
C GLU A 23 -4.08 3.65 8.31
N LYS A 24 -3.02 3.13 7.69
CA LYS A 24 -1.92 2.44 8.38
C LYS A 24 -0.96 3.40 9.10
N ASN A 25 -1.22 4.71 9.03
CA ASN A 25 -0.37 5.77 9.58
C ASN A 25 1.08 5.70 9.09
N TYR A 26 1.27 5.23 7.85
CA TYR A 26 2.55 5.15 7.18
C TYR A 26 2.92 6.54 6.65
N ILE A 27 3.64 7.28 7.50
CA ILE A 27 4.25 8.56 7.14
C ILE A 27 5.23 8.35 5.97
N PHE A 28 5.11 9.18 4.93
CA PHE A 28 5.72 9.08 3.60
C PHE A 28 7.27 9.02 3.51
N HIS A 29 7.97 8.74 4.59
CA HIS A 29 9.42 8.62 4.60
C HIS A 29 9.82 7.27 3.97
N ALA A 30 10.21 7.32 2.69
CA ALA A 30 10.89 6.23 1.97
C ALA A 30 10.18 4.85 2.03
N ILE A 31 8.92 4.79 1.57
CA ILE A 31 8.15 3.54 1.51
C ILE A 31 7.98 3.11 0.04
N ILE A 32 8.36 1.87 -0.25
CA ILE A 32 8.08 1.21 -1.52
C ILE A 32 6.75 0.47 -1.38
N VAL A 33 5.78 0.76 -2.25
CA VAL A 33 4.54 -0.02 -2.33
C VAL A 33 4.52 -0.91 -3.56
N ARG A 34 4.02 -2.13 -3.38
CA ARG A 34 3.68 -3.07 -4.45
C ARG A 34 2.25 -3.53 -4.30
N VAL A 35 1.55 -3.69 -5.41
CA VAL A 35 0.18 -4.23 -5.46
C VAL A 35 0.21 -5.42 -6.41
N ASN A 36 -0.11 -6.62 -5.91
CA ASN A 36 -0.02 -7.88 -6.66
C ASN A 36 1.33 -8.05 -7.39
N ASP A 37 2.42 -7.91 -6.64
CA ASP A 37 3.81 -7.94 -7.13
C ASP A 37 4.22 -6.82 -8.12
N LYS A 38 3.33 -5.88 -8.43
CA LYS A 38 3.65 -4.73 -9.29
C LYS A 38 4.07 -3.54 -8.44
N TYR A 39 5.23 -2.97 -8.77
CA TYR A 39 5.68 -1.72 -8.16
C TYR A 39 4.74 -0.57 -8.52
N VAL A 40 4.32 0.17 -7.50
CA VAL A 40 3.53 1.39 -7.65
C VAL A 40 4.43 2.56 -7.26
N PRO A 41 4.69 3.52 -8.16
CA PRO A 41 5.44 4.72 -7.83
C PRO A 41 4.60 5.63 -6.92
N GLY A 42 5.27 6.38 -6.03
CA GLY A 42 4.59 7.23 -5.04
C GLY A 42 3.64 8.28 -5.63
N GLU A 43 3.92 8.74 -6.85
CA GLU A 43 3.05 9.68 -7.59
C GLU A 43 1.72 9.07 -8.04
N ASP A 44 1.63 7.74 -8.12
CA ASP A 44 0.44 7.02 -8.55
C ASP A 44 -0.34 6.42 -7.37
N TYR A 45 0.05 6.67 -6.12
CA TYR A 45 -0.66 6.15 -4.95
C TYR A 45 -2.13 6.58 -4.89
N ASP A 46 -2.44 7.82 -5.28
CA ASP A 46 -3.81 8.32 -5.35
C ASP A 46 -4.59 7.81 -6.57
N LYS A 47 -3.89 7.42 -7.65
CA LYS A 47 -4.50 6.89 -8.88
C LYS A 47 -4.71 5.38 -8.83
N THR A 48 -3.94 4.69 -8.01
CA THR A 48 -3.95 3.23 -7.91
C THR A 48 -5.05 2.79 -6.96
N ALA A 49 -6.16 2.33 -7.53
CA ALA A 49 -7.23 1.70 -6.78
C ALA A 49 -6.81 0.30 -6.33
N VAL A 50 -7.10 -0.02 -5.06
CA VAL A 50 -6.91 -1.36 -4.50
C VAL A 50 -8.24 -2.08 -4.58
N ASN A 51 -8.23 -3.32 -5.08
CA ASN A 51 -9.42 -4.15 -5.20
C ASN A 51 -9.52 -5.16 -4.05
N GLN A 52 -10.72 -5.71 -3.88
CA GLN A 52 -10.93 -6.80 -2.94
C GLN A 52 -10.09 -8.02 -3.36
N GLY A 53 -9.33 -8.58 -2.43
CA GLY A 53 -8.45 -9.72 -2.67
C GLY A 53 -7.03 -9.38 -3.12
N ASP A 54 -6.72 -8.10 -3.35
CA ASP A 54 -5.37 -7.67 -3.71
C ASP A 54 -4.39 -7.89 -2.56
N ASP A 55 -3.14 -8.19 -2.92
CA ASP A 55 -2.00 -8.23 -1.99
C ASP A 55 -1.19 -6.94 -2.13
N VAL A 56 -1.15 -6.15 -1.07
CA VAL A 56 -0.39 -4.89 -0.99
C VAL A 56 0.81 -5.09 -0.08
N GLN A 57 1.99 -4.74 -0.56
CA GLN A 57 3.22 -4.78 0.22
C GLN A 57 3.76 -3.36 0.35
N ALA A 58 3.89 -2.87 1.57
CA ALA A 58 4.45 -1.58 1.90
C ALA A 58 5.75 -1.81 2.69
N ILE A 59 6.87 -1.57 2.02
CA ILE A 59 8.22 -1.86 2.52
C ILE A 59 8.89 -0.54 2.87
N HIS A 60 9.24 -0.37 4.14
CA HIS A 60 10.03 0.78 4.58
C HIS A 60 11.48 0.58 4.17
N LEU A 61 12.03 1.51 3.40
CA LEU A 61 13.46 1.55 3.12
C LEU A 61 14.18 2.02 4.37
N ILE A 62 14.73 1.06 5.12
CA ILE A 62 15.70 1.36 6.17
C ILE A 62 17.05 1.45 5.47
N THR A 63 17.56 2.66 5.26
CA THR A 63 18.98 2.87 4.96
C THR A 63 19.77 2.47 6.20
N GLY A 64 20.23 1.22 6.26
CA GLY A 64 21.23 0.77 7.21
C GLY A 64 22.61 1.13 6.67
N GLY A 65 23.39 1.86 7.47
CA GLY A 65 24.83 2.03 7.30
C GLY A 65 25.58 0.95 8.06
#